data_AF-X1SD65-F1
#
_entry.id   AF-X1SD65-F1
#
_cell.length_a   1.000
_cell.length_b   1.000
_cell.length_c   1.000
_cell.angle_alpha   90.00
_cell.angle_beta   90.00
_cell.angle_gamma   90.00
#
_symmetry.space_group_name_H-M   'P 1'
#
loop_
_entity.id
_entity.type
_entity.pdbx_description
1 polymer ?
#
loop_
_entity_poly.entity_id
_entity_poly.type
_entity_poly.pdbx_seq_one_letter_code
_entity_poly.pdbx_strand_id
1 'polypeptide(L)'
;KGGVTKKLEDTIKALEQGQLKKALYLSEGNEKLSRQHHFVEEAARTCLANKGDKQACEAAIKEARNRVQDTVTLPIDDTSLEGLGDYLTEKKQPVEQTSPTQEASKSEQEKTDEELYEECEECHVAVAASRFADVCAETPEEAGASCELISKKLEDENTEPADWIKAMVQTAESAKGQAKEEMVGAVTELTDYLERRKSPLLEGLDKEEKP
;
A
#
# COMPACT_ATOMS: atom_id res chain seq x y z
N LYS A 1 4.36 -22.40 -18.62
CA LYS A 1 4.47 -21.01 -18.12
C LYS A 1 3.51 -20.88 -16.94
N GLY A 2 4.02 -21.00 -15.72
CA GLY A 2 3.21 -20.89 -14.50
C GLY A 2 3.33 -19.48 -13.94
N GLY A 3 2.20 -18.86 -13.60
CA GLY A 3 2.17 -17.56 -12.92
C GLY A 3 2.76 -17.62 -11.51
N VAL A 4 2.72 -16.47 -10.82
CA VAL A 4 3.26 -16.29 -9.46
C VAL A 4 2.68 -17.32 -8.48
N THR A 5 1.37 -17.57 -8.53
CA THR A 5 0.66 -18.55 -7.70
C THR A 5 1.27 -19.95 -7.81
N LYS A 6 1.55 -20.42 -9.03
CA LYS A 6 2.16 -21.74 -9.24
C LYS A 6 3.58 -21.82 -8.69
N LYS A 7 4.38 -20.77 -8.86
CA LYS A 7 5.73 -20.71 -8.26
C LYS A 7 5.68 -20.74 -6.75
N LEU A 8 4.68 -20.10 -6.15
CA LEU A 8 4.49 -20.05 -4.72
C LEU A 8 4.03 -21.43 -4.18
N GLU A 9 3.06 -22.08 -4.82
CA GLU A 9 2.69 -23.47 -4.52
C GLU A 9 3.90 -24.44 -4.64
N ASP A 10 4.71 -24.29 -5.70
CA ASP A 10 5.90 -25.10 -5.90
C ASP A 10 6.98 -24.82 -4.84
N THR A 11 7.04 -23.59 -4.32
CA THR A 11 7.93 -23.18 -3.21
C THR A 11 7.48 -23.82 -1.90
N ILE A 12 6.17 -23.81 -1.59
CA ILE A 12 5.59 -24.49 -0.42
C ILE A 12 5.89 -25.99 -0.48
N LYS A 13 5.67 -26.64 -1.63
CA LYS A 13 5.99 -28.05 -1.83
C LYS A 13 7.49 -28.34 -1.67
N ALA A 14 8.36 -27.45 -2.13
CA ALA A 14 9.79 -27.59 -1.94
C ALA A 14 10.18 -27.49 -0.46
N LEU A 15 9.55 -26.60 0.31
CA LEU A 15 9.77 -26.49 1.76
C LEU A 15 9.26 -27.72 2.52
N GLU A 16 8.09 -28.26 2.17
CA GLU A 16 7.57 -29.52 2.74
C GLU A 16 8.51 -30.70 2.53
N GLN A 17 9.19 -30.74 1.38
CA GLN A 17 10.17 -31.78 1.05
C GLN A 17 11.56 -31.52 1.66
N GLY A 18 11.72 -30.45 2.46
CA GLY A 18 13.02 -30.03 3.00
C GLY A 18 14.01 -29.55 1.93
N GLN A 19 13.54 -29.29 0.71
CA GLN A 19 14.35 -28.88 -0.44
C GLN A 19 14.59 -27.37 -0.45
N LEU A 20 15.25 -26.86 0.58
CA LEU A 20 15.45 -25.43 0.79
C LEU A 20 16.13 -24.72 -0.40
N LYS A 21 17.12 -25.36 -1.02
CA LYS A 21 17.81 -24.84 -2.22
C LYS A 21 16.86 -24.66 -3.40
N LYS A 22 15.88 -25.55 -3.55
CA LYS A 22 14.87 -25.47 -4.60
C LYS A 22 13.85 -24.38 -4.30
N ALA A 23 13.45 -24.24 -3.03
CA ALA A 23 12.58 -23.15 -2.58
C ALA A 23 13.21 -21.76 -2.82
N LEU A 24 14.52 -21.62 -2.58
CA LEU A 24 15.25 -20.37 -2.90
C LEU A 24 15.21 -20.08 -4.40
N TYR A 25 15.55 -21.05 -5.24
CA TYR A 25 15.56 -20.87 -6.69
C TYR A 25 14.17 -20.54 -7.27
N LEU A 26 13.10 -21.08 -6.70
CA LEU A 26 11.73 -20.82 -7.16
C LEU A 26 11.23 -19.42 -6.81
N SER A 27 11.80 -18.81 -5.77
CA SER A 27 11.46 -17.46 -5.28
C SER A 27 12.44 -16.37 -5.73
N GLU A 28 13.65 -16.75 -6.16
CA GLU A 28 14.71 -15.84 -6.63
C GLU A 28 14.35 -15.15 -7.96
N GLY A 29 14.68 -13.86 -8.09
CA GLY A 29 14.54 -13.10 -9.33
C GLY A 29 13.10 -12.79 -9.75
N ASN A 30 12.12 -12.97 -8.85
CA ASN A 30 10.74 -12.57 -9.08
C ASN A 30 10.35 -11.51 -8.04
N GLU A 31 10.20 -10.27 -8.48
CA GLU A 31 9.84 -9.12 -7.63
C GLU A 31 8.56 -9.38 -6.82
N LYS A 32 7.57 -10.03 -7.44
CA LYS A 32 6.29 -10.40 -6.79
C LYS A 32 6.42 -11.49 -5.73
N LEU A 33 7.58 -12.16 -5.63
CA LEU A 33 7.88 -13.17 -4.62
C LEU A 33 9.01 -12.74 -3.66
N SER A 34 9.42 -11.47 -3.68
CA SER A 34 10.52 -10.96 -2.86
C SER A 34 10.31 -11.23 -1.37
N ARG A 35 9.07 -11.05 -0.88
CA ARG A 35 8.71 -11.33 0.51
C ARG A 35 8.84 -12.81 0.87
N GLN A 36 8.37 -13.69 -0.01
CA GLN A 36 8.47 -15.14 0.17
C GLN A 36 9.92 -15.61 0.06
N HIS A 37 10.72 -15.01 -0.82
CA HIS A 37 12.15 -15.27 -0.95
C HIS A 37 12.88 -14.97 0.37
N HIS A 38 12.57 -13.84 1.00
CA HIS A 38 13.15 -13.47 2.29
C HIS A 38 12.91 -14.54 3.36
N PHE A 39 11.68 -15.06 3.49
CA PHE A 39 11.37 -16.12 4.46
C PHE A 39 12.20 -17.39 4.23
N VAL A 40 12.41 -17.77 2.97
CA VAL A 40 13.23 -18.94 2.63
C VAL A 40 14.71 -18.66 2.89
N GLU A 41 15.18 -17.45 2.66
CA GLU A 41 16.56 -17.03 2.93
C GLU A 41 16.85 -17.02 4.45
N GLU A 42 15.93 -16.53 5.27
CA GLU A 42 16.03 -16.58 6.73
C GLU A 42 16.13 -18.03 7.24
N ALA A 43 15.31 -18.94 6.68
CA ALA A 43 15.41 -20.36 6.99
C ALA A 43 16.78 -20.94 6.57
N ALA A 44 17.32 -20.51 5.42
CA ALA A 44 18.65 -20.94 4.96
C ALA A 44 19.76 -20.46 5.87
N ARG A 45 19.72 -19.20 6.29
CA ARG A 45 20.66 -18.63 7.24
C ARG A 45 20.58 -19.37 8.58
N THR A 46 19.38 -19.66 9.05
CA THR A 46 19.16 -20.39 10.32
C THR A 46 19.69 -21.82 10.25
N CYS A 47 19.43 -22.55 9.17
CA CYS A 47 19.99 -23.89 8.93
C CYS A 47 21.53 -23.86 8.81
N LEU A 48 22.10 -22.83 8.20
CA LEU A 48 23.55 -22.67 8.05
C LEU A 48 24.25 -22.24 9.34
N ALA A 49 23.58 -21.42 10.16
CA ALA A 49 24.07 -21.04 11.49
C ALA A 49 24.04 -22.24 12.45
N ASN A 50 23.05 -23.11 12.31
CA ASN A 50 22.83 -24.29 13.14
C ASN A 50 23.16 -25.59 12.39
N LYS A 51 24.30 -25.64 11.67
CA LYS A 51 24.75 -26.78 10.83
C LYS A 51 24.75 -28.17 11.50
N GLY A 52 24.63 -28.26 12.82
CA GLY A 52 24.56 -29.51 13.59
C GLY A 52 23.19 -29.81 14.20
N ASP A 53 22.24 -28.87 14.17
CA ASP A 53 20.92 -29.02 14.77
C ASP A 53 19.84 -29.16 13.68
N LYS A 54 19.50 -30.41 13.40
CA LYS A 54 18.45 -30.75 12.45
C LYS A 54 17.07 -30.24 12.90
N GLN A 55 16.82 -30.17 14.21
CA GLN A 55 15.54 -29.67 14.72
C GLN A 55 15.42 -28.17 14.51
N ALA A 56 16.50 -27.41 14.73
CA ALA A 56 16.53 -25.98 14.44
C ALA A 56 16.30 -25.70 12.94
N CYS A 57 16.90 -26.50 12.06
CA CYS A 57 16.71 -26.35 10.62
C CYS A 57 15.29 -26.77 10.16
N GLU A 58 14.74 -27.87 10.68
CA GLU A 58 13.37 -28.31 10.39
C GLU A 58 12.34 -27.31 10.92
N ALA A 59 12.56 -26.74 12.11
CA ALA A 59 11.71 -25.69 12.67
C ALA A 59 11.73 -24.43 11.79
N ALA A 60 12.91 -24.00 11.35
CA ALA A 60 13.06 -22.84 10.46
C ALA A 60 12.40 -23.07 9.10
N ILE A 61 12.53 -24.26 8.51
CA ILE A 61 11.85 -24.63 7.26
C ILE A 61 10.33 -24.62 7.44
N LYS A 62 9.84 -25.15 8.56
CA LYS A 62 8.40 -25.19 8.88
C LYS A 62 7.84 -23.78 9.09
N GLU A 63 8.59 -22.92 9.76
CA GLU A 63 8.24 -21.52 9.94
C GLU A 63 8.19 -20.78 8.61
N ALA A 64 9.21 -20.92 7.76
CA ALA A 64 9.21 -20.35 6.42
C ALA A 64 8.04 -20.85 5.57
N ARG A 65 7.70 -22.14 5.65
CA ARG A 65 6.52 -22.71 4.98
C ARG A 65 5.24 -22.04 5.45
N ASN A 66 5.04 -21.92 6.77
CA ASN A 66 3.84 -21.31 7.32
C ASN A 66 3.73 -19.84 6.89
N ARG A 67 4.82 -19.08 6.96
CA ARG A 67 4.83 -17.67 6.50
C ARG A 67 4.56 -17.54 5.00
N VAL A 68 5.09 -18.42 4.16
CA VAL A 68 4.77 -18.44 2.73
C VAL A 68 3.32 -18.85 2.50
N GLN A 69 2.80 -19.83 3.25
CA GLN A 69 1.41 -20.27 3.15
C GLN A 69 0.43 -19.20 3.63
N ASP A 70 0.77 -18.41 4.65
CA ASP A 70 -0.02 -17.28 5.15
C ASP A 70 -0.18 -16.19 4.09
N THR A 71 0.77 -16.08 3.16
CA THR A 71 0.62 -15.20 1.98
C THR A 71 -0.29 -15.78 0.88
N VAL A 72 -0.74 -17.03 1.01
CA VAL A 72 -1.70 -17.70 0.11
C VAL A 72 -3.10 -17.77 0.70
N THR A 73 -3.22 -17.88 2.04
CA THR A 73 -4.49 -18.02 2.75
C THR A 73 -5.30 -16.74 2.89
N LEU A 74 -4.88 -15.64 2.26
CA LEU A 74 -5.83 -14.59 1.92
C LEU A 74 -6.49 -15.02 0.60
N PRO A 75 -7.75 -15.49 0.61
CA PRO A 75 -8.52 -15.53 -0.61
C PRO A 75 -8.62 -14.07 -1.10
N ILE A 76 -7.84 -13.74 -2.12
CA ILE A 76 -8.19 -12.68 -3.05
C ILE A 76 -9.22 -13.31 -3.99
N ASP A 77 -10.40 -13.60 -3.44
CA ASP A 77 -11.61 -13.97 -4.16
C ASP A 77 -12.76 -13.30 -3.39
N ASP A 78 -13.35 -12.28 -4.02
CA ASP A 78 -14.62 -11.64 -3.69
C ASP A 78 -14.86 -11.23 -2.21
N THR A 79 -14.24 -10.12 -1.79
CA THR A 79 -15.03 -9.15 -1.00
C THR A 79 -15.92 -8.35 -1.96
N SER A 80 -16.83 -9.06 -2.64
CA SER A 80 -18.07 -8.43 -3.06
C SER A 80 -18.74 -7.93 -1.79
N LEU A 81 -18.93 -6.62 -1.71
CA LEU A 81 -19.62 -5.93 -0.63
C LEU A 81 -21.15 -6.17 -0.71
N GLU A 82 -21.60 -7.22 -1.40
CA GLU A 82 -22.98 -7.70 -1.41
C GLU A 82 -23.25 -8.53 -0.15
N GLY A 83 -23.53 -7.82 0.94
CA GLY A 83 -23.96 -8.45 2.20
C GLY A 83 -24.06 -7.50 3.39
N LEU A 84 -23.49 -6.29 3.27
CA LEU A 84 -23.63 -5.25 4.30
C LEU A 84 -24.87 -4.36 4.11
N GLY A 85 -25.65 -4.55 3.05
CA GLY A 85 -26.94 -3.86 2.86
C GLY A 85 -27.99 -4.21 3.93
N ASP A 86 -27.89 -5.39 4.55
CA ASP A 86 -28.88 -5.85 5.52
C ASP A 86 -28.71 -5.25 6.92
N TYR A 87 -27.59 -4.58 7.22
CA TYR A 87 -27.39 -3.86 8.49
C TYR A 87 -27.91 -2.41 8.49
N LEU A 88 -28.29 -1.87 7.31
CA LEU A 88 -28.84 -0.51 7.17
C LEU A 88 -30.31 -0.48 6.74
N THR A 89 -31.03 -1.61 6.83
CA THR A 89 -32.48 -1.60 6.59
C THR A 89 -33.24 -1.22 7.87
N GLU A 90 -33.17 0.05 8.25
CA GLU A 90 -34.15 0.65 9.13
C GLU A 90 -35.51 0.71 8.40
N LYS A 91 -36.46 -0.07 8.93
CA LYS A 91 -37.94 0.07 8.81
C LYS A 91 -38.52 0.59 7.48
N LYS A 92 -39.03 -0.38 6.72
CA LYS A 92 -40.15 -0.25 5.75
C LYS A 92 -41.24 0.74 6.20
N GLN A 93 -41.61 1.66 5.30
CA GLN A 93 -43.01 1.87 4.92
C GLN A 93 -43.13 2.13 3.40
N PRO A 94 -44.25 1.72 2.75
CA PRO A 94 -44.30 1.40 1.33
C PRO A 94 -45.14 2.40 0.52
N VAL A 95 -44.75 2.68 -0.74
CA VAL A 95 -45.71 3.00 -1.80
C VAL A 95 -45.31 2.34 -3.12
N GLU A 96 -46.29 1.61 -3.64
CA GLU A 96 -46.52 0.92 -4.92
C GLU A 96 -45.79 1.48 -6.15
N GLN A 97 -45.04 0.64 -6.88
CA GLN A 97 -45.43 -0.09 -8.10
C GLN A 97 -45.81 0.77 -9.32
N THR A 98 -44.88 0.86 -10.27
CA THR A 98 -45.14 0.58 -11.70
C THR A 98 -43.88 0.02 -12.36
N SER A 99 -44.01 -1.18 -12.93
CA SER A 99 -43.04 -1.89 -13.77
C SER A 99 -43.08 -1.37 -15.23
N PRO A 100 -42.42 -2.00 -16.24
CA PRO A 100 -40.97 -2.16 -16.45
C PRO A 100 -40.51 -1.77 -17.89
N THR A 101 -39.18 -1.75 -18.08
CA THR A 101 -38.40 -1.98 -19.34
C THR A 101 -38.03 -0.80 -20.25
N GLN A 102 -36.73 -0.76 -20.57
CA GLN A 102 -35.99 -0.06 -21.65
C GLN A 102 -35.80 1.47 -21.43
N GLU A 103 -34.62 2.07 -21.52
CA GLU A 103 -33.33 1.69 -22.09
C GLU A 103 -32.24 2.64 -21.55
N ALA A 104 -31.02 2.12 -21.41
CA ALA A 104 -29.73 2.80 -21.52
C ALA A 104 -29.55 4.20 -20.87
N SER A 105 -28.82 4.23 -19.74
CA SER A 105 -27.72 5.19 -19.65
C SER A 105 -26.61 4.71 -18.71
N LYS A 106 -25.43 4.59 -19.32
CA LYS A 106 -24.08 4.55 -18.75
C LYS A 106 -23.71 3.31 -17.95
N SER A 107 -23.10 2.39 -18.66
CA SER A 107 -22.06 1.51 -18.14
C SER A 107 -21.20 2.26 -17.11
N GLU A 108 -21.28 1.85 -15.84
CA GLU A 108 -20.11 1.89 -14.97
C GLU A 108 -19.10 0.94 -15.64
N GLN A 109 -18.21 1.50 -16.44
CA GLN A 109 -16.99 0.80 -16.81
C GLN A 109 -16.34 0.45 -15.47
N GLU A 110 -16.20 -0.85 -15.15
CA GLU A 110 -15.32 -1.29 -14.08
C GLU A 110 -13.94 -0.69 -14.36
N LYS A 111 -13.61 0.38 -13.64
CA LYS A 111 -12.28 0.98 -13.64
C LYS A 111 -11.38 0.05 -12.85
N THR A 112 -10.18 -0.19 -13.36
CA THR A 112 -9.20 -0.94 -12.58
C THR A 112 -8.81 -0.14 -11.33
N ASP A 113 -8.27 -0.81 -10.30
CA ASP A 113 -7.70 -0.13 -9.13
C ASP A 113 -6.65 0.94 -9.52
N GLU A 114 -5.94 0.73 -10.63
CA GLU A 114 -4.97 1.69 -11.17
C GLU A 114 -5.68 2.95 -11.69
N GLU A 115 -6.76 2.81 -12.45
CA GLU A 115 -7.56 3.94 -12.95
C GLU A 115 -8.25 4.69 -11.80
N LEU A 116 -8.70 3.96 -10.77
CA LEU A 116 -9.25 4.55 -9.54
C LEU A 116 -8.20 5.36 -8.79
N TYR A 117 -6.98 4.84 -8.66
CA TYR A 117 -5.88 5.55 -8.00
C TYR A 117 -5.44 6.79 -8.79
N GLU A 118 -5.27 6.67 -10.11
CA GLU A 118 -4.91 7.81 -10.98
C GLU A 118 -5.94 8.95 -10.89
N GLU A 119 -7.18 8.64 -10.56
CA GLU A 119 -8.24 9.61 -10.37
C GLU A 119 -8.38 10.16 -8.95
N CYS A 120 -7.73 9.53 -7.96
CA CYS A 120 -7.89 9.85 -6.56
C CYS A 120 -6.84 10.87 -6.09
N GLU A 121 -7.15 12.16 -6.19
CA GLU A 121 -6.24 13.24 -5.76
C GLU A 121 -5.86 13.13 -4.27
N GLU A 122 -6.81 12.75 -3.41
CA GLU A 122 -6.58 12.50 -1.99
C GLU A 122 -5.62 11.33 -1.76
N CYS A 123 -5.67 10.28 -2.59
CA CYS A 123 -4.75 9.15 -2.52
C CYS A 123 -3.33 9.57 -2.89
N HIS A 124 -3.18 10.41 -3.91
CA HIS A 124 -1.87 10.97 -4.28
C HIS A 124 -1.30 11.87 -3.17
N VAL A 125 -2.15 12.67 -2.51
CA VAL A 125 -1.76 13.47 -1.33
C VAL A 125 -1.35 12.56 -0.17
N ALA A 126 -2.09 11.49 0.11
CA ALA A 126 -1.79 10.52 1.16
C ALA A 126 -0.48 9.78 0.90
N VAL A 127 -0.21 9.39 -0.36
CA VAL A 127 1.07 8.76 -0.76
C VAL A 127 2.23 9.72 -0.55
N ALA A 128 2.08 11.00 -0.92
CA ALA A 128 3.10 12.00 -0.65
C ALA A 128 3.31 12.19 0.87
N ALA A 129 2.24 12.28 1.66
CA ALA A 129 2.32 12.42 3.12
C ALA A 129 3.02 11.22 3.78
N SER A 130 2.75 10.00 3.30
CA SER A 130 3.45 8.79 3.75
C SER A 130 4.95 8.87 3.47
N ARG A 131 5.36 9.32 2.27
CA ARG A 131 6.78 9.49 1.95
C ARG A 131 7.46 10.52 2.86
N PHE A 132 6.75 11.60 3.21
CA PHE A 132 7.27 12.56 4.20
C PHE A 132 7.46 11.92 5.57
N ALA A 133 6.53 11.07 6.00
CA ALA A 133 6.65 10.33 7.25
C ALA A 133 7.86 9.38 7.23
N ASP A 134 8.10 8.70 6.12
CA ASP A 134 9.26 7.83 5.93
C ASP A 134 10.58 8.62 6.03
N VAL A 135 10.72 9.73 5.29
CA VAL A 135 11.91 10.59 5.36
C VAL A 135 12.14 11.12 6.78
N CYS A 136 11.07 11.53 7.46
CA CYS A 136 11.11 11.98 8.85
C CYS A 136 11.57 10.88 9.82
N ALA A 137 11.21 9.62 9.56
CA ALA A 137 11.62 8.48 10.37
C ALA A 137 13.06 8.04 10.08
N GLU A 138 13.49 8.09 8.82
CA GLU A 138 14.81 7.63 8.38
C GLU A 138 15.93 8.66 8.60
N THR A 139 15.61 9.96 8.49
CA THR A 139 16.60 11.05 8.55
C THR A 139 16.18 12.20 9.48
N PRO A 140 15.85 11.94 10.76
CA PRO A 140 15.29 12.95 11.66
C PRO A 140 16.20 14.17 11.89
N GLU A 141 17.53 14.00 11.82
CA GLU A 141 18.49 15.09 11.96
C GLU A 141 18.49 16.06 10.77
N GLU A 142 18.20 15.56 9.56
CA GLU A 142 18.17 16.34 8.32
C GLU A 142 16.77 16.87 7.98
N ALA A 143 15.74 16.09 8.28
CA ALA A 143 14.33 16.44 8.08
C ALA A 143 13.86 17.56 9.02
N GLY A 144 14.48 17.67 10.20
CA GLY A 144 14.32 18.78 11.13
C GLY A 144 13.04 18.72 11.97
N ALA A 145 12.88 19.71 12.85
CA ALA A 145 11.74 19.76 13.80
C ALA A 145 10.37 19.86 13.12
N SER A 146 10.33 20.25 11.84
CA SER A 146 9.08 20.35 11.07
C SER A 146 8.41 19.00 10.81
N CYS A 147 9.11 17.88 11.00
CA CYS A 147 8.51 16.55 11.01
C CYS A 147 7.40 16.36 12.05
N GLU A 148 7.43 17.12 13.15
CA GLU A 148 6.35 17.12 14.14
C GLU A 148 5.01 17.57 13.52
N LEU A 149 5.03 18.43 12.50
CA LEU A 149 3.82 18.86 11.78
C LEU A 149 3.20 17.71 11.00
N ILE A 150 4.02 16.91 10.33
CA ILE A 150 3.58 15.72 9.59
C ILE A 150 3.01 14.69 10.56
N SER A 151 3.72 14.38 11.65
CA SER A 151 3.24 13.43 12.65
C SER A 151 1.90 13.86 13.27
N LYS A 152 1.75 15.15 13.62
CA LYS A 152 0.51 15.67 14.17
C LYS A 152 -0.66 15.59 13.19
N LYS A 153 -0.40 15.81 11.90
CA LYS A 153 -1.42 15.71 10.85
C LYS A 153 -1.78 14.25 10.53
N LEU A 154 -0.84 13.30 10.67
CA LEU A 154 -1.13 11.87 10.56
C LEU A 154 -2.11 11.37 11.63
N GLU A 155 -2.09 11.99 12.81
CA GLU A 155 -3.02 11.66 13.91
C GLU A 155 -4.42 12.27 13.71
N ASP A 156 -4.58 13.21 12.77
CA ASP A 156 -5.84 13.88 12.48
C ASP A 156 -6.43 13.38 11.15
N GLU A 157 -7.35 12.42 11.27
CA GLU A 157 -8.08 11.82 10.14
C GLU A 157 -8.95 12.82 9.37
N ASN A 158 -9.22 14.01 9.92
CA ASN A 158 -10.02 15.05 9.27
C ASN A 158 -9.17 16.14 8.60
N THR A 159 -7.86 15.93 8.51
CA THR A 159 -6.99 16.88 7.82
C THR A 159 -7.37 16.97 6.34
N GLU A 160 -7.73 18.17 5.89
CA GLU A 160 -8.04 18.40 4.48
C GLU A 160 -6.81 18.23 3.57
N PRO A 161 -6.97 17.76 2.33
CA PRO A 161 -5.84 17.54 1.42
C PRO A 161 -5.01 18.81 1.15
N ALA A 162 -5.62 19.99 1.14
CA ALA A 162 -4.90 21.25 0.98
C ALA A 162 -3.99 21.56 2.20
N ASP A 163 -4.45 21.27 3.41
CA ASP A 163 -3.67 21.41 4.63
C ASP A 163 -2.48 20.44 4.67
N TRP A 164 -2.67 19.23 4.14
CA TRP A 164 -1.60 18.27 3.93
C TRP A 164 -0.51 18.82 3.01
N ILE A 165 -0.90 19.39 1.87
CA ILE A 165 0.05 19.97 0.92
C ILE A 165 0.84 21.12 1.56
N LYS A 166 0.19 22.01 2.30
CA LYS A 166 0.88 23.09 3.03
C LYS A 166 1.89 22.55 4.04
N ALA A 167 1.48 21.56 4.85
CA ALA A 167 2.35 20.96 5.85
C ALA A 167 3.57 20.28 5.20
N MET A 168 3.38 19.59 4.07
CA MET A 168 4.47 18.99 3.31
C MET A 168 5.43 20.04 2.75
N VAL A 169 4.92 21.11 2.13
CA VAL A 169 5.76 22.22 1.62
C VAL A 169 6.57 22.83 2.76
N GLN A 170 5.93 23.18 3.87
CA GLN A 170 6.60 23.78 5.03
C GLN A 170 7.68 22.86 5.63
N THR A 171 7.41 21.55 5.66
CA THR A 171 8.37 20.55 6.14
C THR A 171 9.57 20.44 5.20
N ALA A 172 9.33 20.39 3.89
CA ALA A 172 10.39 20.33 2.87
C ALA A 172 11.28 21.59 2.88
N GLU A 173 10.70 22.77 3.10
CA GLU A 173 11.46 24.02 3.20
C GLU A 173 12.42 24.03 4.39
N SER A 174 11.98 23.45 5.51
CA SER A 174 12.73 23.38 6.76
C SER A 174 13.81 22.31 6.79
N ALA A 175 13.64 21.25 5.98
CA ALA A 175 14.59 20.17 5.85
C ALA A 175 15.90 20.62 5.18
N LYS A 176 16.96 19.80 5.33
CA LYS A 176 18.28 20.00 4.74
C LYS A 176 18.79 18.70 4.13
N GLY A 177 19.90 18.79 3.40
CA GLY A 177 20.61 17.60 2.90
C GLY A 177 19.76 16.73 1.98
N GLN A 178 19.89 15.42 2.16
CA GLN A 178 19.18 14.43 1.36
C GLN A 178 17.68 14.42 1.69
N ALA A 179 17.31 14.64 2.95
CA ALA A 179 15.91 14.74 3.37
C ALA A 179 15.15 15.82 2.60
N LYS A 180 15.79 16.97 2.37
CA LYS A 180 15.20 18.06 1.56
C LYS A 180 14.99 17.64 0.12
N GLU A 181 15.96 16.99 -0.51
CA GLU A 181 15.85 16.57 -1.91
C GLU A 181 14.70 15.58 -2.10
N GLU A 182 14.55 14.62 -1.20
CA GLU A 182 13.46 13.63 -1.24
C GLU A 182 12.09 14.26 -0.97
N MET A 183 11.98 15.12 0.04
CA MET A 183 10.74 15.83 0.36
C MET A 183 10.29 16.78 -0.76
N VAL A 184 11.23 17.55 -1.33
CA VAL A 184 10.94 18.43 -2.48
C VAL A 184 10.56 17.60 -3.70
N GLY A 185 11.20 16.46 -3.93
CA GLY A 185 10.82 15.53 -4.99
C GLY A 185 9.37 15.06 -4.86
N ALA A 186 8.96 14.64 -3.67
CA ALA A 186 7.60 14.20 -3.40
C ALA A 186 6.54 15.31 -3.59
N VAL A 187 6.84 16.54 -3.14
CA VAL A 187 5.95 17.70 -3.37
C VAL A 187 5.87 18.06 -4.85
N THR A 188 7.00 18.00 -5.56
CA THR A 188 7.04 18.31 -7.01
C THR A 188 6.22 17.31 -7.80
N GLU A 189 6.37 16.01 -7.52
CA GLU A 189 5.62 14.95 -8.21
C GLU A 189 4.11 15.07 -7.94
N LEU A 190 3.72 15.38 -6.70
CA LEU A 190 2.32 15.66 -6.35
C LEU A 190 1.80 16.91 -7.06
N THR A 191 2.57 18.00 -7.08
CA THR A 191 2.18 19.26 -7.72
C THR A 191 2.02 19.07 -9.23
N ASP A 192 2.97 18.42 -9.89
CA ASP A 192 2.91 18.09 -11.33
C ASP A 192 1.66 17.25 -11.67
N TYR A 193 1.27 16.33 -10.79
CA TYR A 193 0.05 15.54 -10.94
C TYR A 193 -1.20 16.43 -10.82
N LEU A 194 -1.29 17.24 -9.76
CA LEU A 194 -2.43 18.13 -9.51
C LEU A 194 -2.58 19.20 -10.60
N GLU A 195 -1.48 19.72 -11.14
CA GLU A 195 -1.47 20.67 -12.25
C GLU A 195 -2.02 20.05 -13.54
N ARG A 196 -1.58 18.83 -13.88
CA ARG A 196 -2.10 18.09 -15.05
C ARG A 196 -3.60 17.87 -14.97
N ARG A 197 -4.12 17.69 -13.75
CA ARG A 197 -5.54 17.47 -13.45
C ARG A 197 -6.33 18.77 -13.37
N LYS A 198 -5.67 19.93 -13.30
CA LYS A 198 -6.27 21.23 -12.96
C LYS A 198 -7.06 21.14 -11.65
N SER A 199 -6.45 20.50 -10.66
CA SER A 199 -7.07 20.25 -9.38
C SER A 199 -7.40 21.58 -8.66
N PRO A 200 -8.60 21.70 -8.08
CA PRO A 200 -8.95 22.85 -7.24
C PRO A 200 -8.12 22.93 -5.95
N LEU A 201 -7.43 21.84 -5.57
CA LEU A 201 -6.55 21.82 -4.41
C LEU A 201 -5.42 22.84 -4.53
N LEU A 202 -4.86 23.02 -5.74
CA LEU A 202 -3.83 24.02 -5.99
C LEU A 202 -4.37 25.44 -5.88
N GLU A 203 -5.58 25.70 -6.39
CA GLU A 203 -6.21 27.01 -6.24
C GLU A 203 -6.58 27.33 -4.78
N GLY A 204 -6.82 26.31 -3.95
CA GLY A 204 -7.06 26.45 -2.52
C GLY A 204 -5.84 26.95 -1.76
N LEU A 205 -4.63 26.58 -2.20
CA LEU A 205 -3.37 27.02 -1.61
C LEU A 205 -3.14 28.53 -1.78
N ASP A 206 -3.49 29.08 -2.96
CA ASP A 206 -3.34 30.52 -3.24
C ASP A 206 -4.42 31.39 -2.57
N LYS A 207 -5.59 30.82 -2.24
CA LYS A 207 -6.75 31.59 -1.71
C LYS A 207 -6.69 31.84 -0.21
N GLU A 208 -5.85 31.12 0.54
CA GLU A 208 -5.68 31.31 1.99
C GLU A 208 -4.58 32.30 2.38
N GLU A 209 -3.86 32.89 1.41
CA GLU A 209 -3.01 34.05 1.66
C GLU A 209 -3.83 35.34 1.51
N LYS A 210 -4.76 35.60 2.44
CA LYS A 210 -5.32 36.94 2.65
C LYS A 210 -4.98 37.43 4.06
N PRO A 211 -4.32 38.61 4.18
CA PRO A 211 -3.83 39.16 5.44
C PRO A 211 -4.94 39.55 6.43
#